data_AF-A0A1G3L3V1-F1
#
_entry.id   AF-A0A1G3L3V1-F1
#
_cell.length_a   1.000
_cell.length_b   1.000
_cell.length_c   1.000
_cell.angle_alpha   90.00
_cell.angle_beta   90.00
_cell.angle_gamma   90.00
#
_symmetry.space_group_name_H-M   'P 1'
#
loop_
_entity.id
_entity.type
_entity.pdbx_description
1 polymer ?
#
loop_
_entity_poly.entity_id
_entity_poly.type
_entity_poly.pdbx_seq_one_letter_code
_entity_poly.pdbx_strand_id
1 'polypeptide(L)'
;MKTNFTPQELDFTKNILEFFQSDRVGEGIAKLEEFKTNLHNAIPQKERISKGITFVLKRISSLIVFVNPEIIKDIAIKIQQNVKTDNMIFGVAIFLMGEYGKSHPTEVYQFFLEAASSGDWVTKEFAQSGFRYVIKPNKDEVYSFLLENSKSDKSDIRRFVGETLRPVVENNWMFKNPDYSLSILKNMFREKKDFPRTSVGNNLSDLSRKLPDLILGVVKDLVGMEDKNSYWIAYRACRNLVKQFPLKVMDILKVDEYHYKDRNFYRKDFL
;
A
#
# COMPACT_ATOMS: atom_id res chain seq x y z
N MET A 1 -8.74 -14.82 -6.08
CA MET A 1 -9.77 -15.71 -5.48
C MET A 1 -10.97 -15.65 -6.38
N LYS A 2 -11.53 -16.80 -6.81
CA LYS A 2 -12.92 -16.81 -7.29
C LYS A 2 -13.78 -16.46 -6.07
N THR A 3 -14.19 -15.21 -5.99
CA THR A 3 -15.01 -14.73 -4.88
C THR A 3 -16.44 -15.14 -5.16
N ASN A 4 -16.89 -16.23 -4.56
CA ASN A 4 -18.32 -16.53 -4.51
C ASN A 4 -18.98 -15.43 -3.66
N PHE A 5 -19.88 -14.67 -4.27
CA PHE A 5 -20.71 -13.69 -3.57
C PHE A 5 -22.01 -14.38 -3.14
N THR A 6 -22.51 -14.03 -1.96
CA THR A 6 -23.82 -14.52 -1.53
C THR A 6 -24.91 -13.81 -2.35
N PRO A 7 -26.10 -14.43 -2.53
CA PRO A 7 -27.23 -13.75 -3.17
C PRO A 7 -27.57 -12.42 -2.50
N GLN A 8 -27.42 -12.34 -1.17
CA GLN A 8 -27.63 -11.12 -0.40
C GLN A 8 -26.60 -10.03 -0.75
N GLU A 9 -25.32 -10.36 -0.91
CA GLU A 9 -24.30 -9.41 -1.33
C GLU A 9 -24.56 -8.86 -2.75
N LEU A 10 -25.03 -9.72 -3.66
CA LEU A 10 -25.39 -9.33 -5.02
C LEU A 10 -26.61 -8.40 -5.06
N ASP A 11 -27.66 -8.74 -4.30
CA ASP A 11 -28.86 -7.90 -4.19
C ASP A 11 -28.54 -6.54 -3.58
N PHE A 12 -27.72 -6.52 -2.52
CA PHE A 12 -27.28 -5.28 -1.88
C PHE A 12 -26.53 -4.38 -2.87
N THR A 13 -25.67 -4.97 -3.70
CA THR A 13 -24.90 -4.26 -4.72
C THR A 13 -25.81 -3.69 -5.80
N LYS A 14 -26.81 -4.44 -6.26
CA LYS A 14 -27.79 -3.96 -7.23
C LYS A 14 -28.52 -2.71 -6.72
N ASN A 15 -28.97 -2.74 -5.46
CA ASN A 15 -29.63 -1.59 -4.83
C ASN A 15 -28.71 -0.37 -4.74
N ILE A 16 -27.45 -0.56 -4.33
CA ILE A 16 -26.45 0.54 -4.31
C ILE A 16 -26.31 1.16 -5.71
N LEU A 17 -26.11 0.32 -6.73
CA LEU A 17 -25.93 0.77 -8.11
C LEU A 17 -27.14 1.58 -8.59
N GLU A 18 -28.36 1.12 -8.29
CA GLU A 18 -29.60 1.82 -8.67
C GLU A 18 -29.67 3.23 -8.06
N PHE A 19 -29.31 3.40 -6.78
CA PHE A 19 -29.26 4.72 -6.16
C PHE A 19 -28.26 5.65 -6.83
N PHE A 20 -27.03 5.19 -7.08
CA PHE A 20 -26.00 6.03 -7.73
C PHE A 20 -26.35 6.37 -9.19
N GLN A 21 -26.95 5.43 -9.93
CA GLN A 21 -27.37 5.64 -11.31
C GLN A 21 -28.58 6.57 -11.43
N SER A 22 -29.45 6.59 -10.41
CA SER A 22 -30.61 7.49 -10.34
C SER A 22 -30.29 8.83 -9.66
N ASP A 23 -29.01 9.15 -9.48
CA ASP A 23 -28.50 10.37 -8.81
C ASP A 23 -28.96 10.57 -7.36
N ARG A 24 -29.40 9.50 -6.71
CA ARG A 24 -29.78 9.46 -5.28
C ARG A 24 -28.56 9.19 -4.41
N VAL A 25 -27.54 10.03 -4.54
CA VAL A 25 -26.19 9.80 -3.99
C VAL A 25 -26.19 9.61 -2.46
N GLY A 26 -26.96 10.42 -1.72
CA GLY A 26 -27.05 10.30 -0.27
C GLY A 26 -27.59 8.94 0.20
N GLU A 27 -28.57 8.39 -0.52
CA GLU A 27 -29.14 7.07 -0.22
C GLU A 27 -28.18 5.94 -0.59
N GLY A 28 -27.47 6.08 -1.70
CA GLY A 28 -26.39 5.16 -2.09
C GLY A 28 -25.27 5.11 -1.04
N ILE A 29 -24.85 6.25 -0.51
CA ILE A 29 -23.86 6.34 0.58
C ILE A 29 -24.40 5.70 1.86
N ALA A 30 -25.64 6.00 2.26
CA ALA A 30 -26.25 5.40 3.44
C ALA A 30 -26.33 3.87 3.33
N LYS A 31 -26.62 3.34 2.14
CA LYS A 31 -26.60 1.90 1.88
C LYS A 31 -25.19 1.32 1.91
N LEU A 32 -24.19 2.02 1.38
CA LEU A 32 -22.78 1.60 1.53
C LEU A 32 -22.36 1.49 3.00
N GLU A 33 -22.77 2.45 3.85
CA GLU A 33 -22.50 2.43 5.30
C GLU A 33 -23.16 1.23 5.99
N GLU A 34 -24.43 0.96 5.66
CA GLU A 34 -25.15 -0.22 6.14
C GLU A 34 -24.43 -1.51 5.71
N PHE A 35 -24.03 -1.61 4.44
CA PHE A 35 -23.36 -2.80 3.92
C PHE A 35 -22.02 -3.05 4.58
N LYS A 36 -21.23 -1.98 4.74
CA LYS A 36 -19.94 -2.02 5.43
C LYS A 36 -20.11 -2.57 6.84
N THR A 37 -21.12 -2.10 7.55
CA THR A 37 -21.44 -2.56 8.92
C THR A 37 -21.83 -4.03 8.93
N ASN A 38 -22.71 -4.45 8.02
CA ASN A 38 -23.16 -5.83 7.90
C ASN A 38 -22.00 -6.78 7.59
N LEU A 39 -21.17 -6.45 6.59
CA LEU A 39 -20.00 -7.23 6.22
C LEU A 39 -18.99 -7.32 7.37
N HIS A 40 -18.71 -6.22 8.06
CA HIS A 40 -17.80 -6.22 9.20
C HIS A 40 -18.32 -7.10 10.34
N ASN A 41 -19.62 -7.01 10.66
CA ASN A 41 -20.24 -7.80 11.71
C ASN A 41 -20.27 -9.30 11.39
N ALA A 42 -20.39 -9.66 10.11
CA ALA A 42 -20.33 -11.04 9.64
C ALA A 42 -18.94 -11.69 9.75
N ILE A 43 -17.86 -10.91 9.94
CA ILE A 43 -16.51 -11.46 10.13
C ILE A 43 -16.44 -12.14 11.50
N PRO A 44 -16.07 -13.44 11.59
CA PRO A 44 -15.89 -14.12 12.87
C PRO A 44 -14.86 -13.40 13.75
N GLN A 45 -15.11 -13.28 15.05
CA GLN A 45 -14.26 -12.50 15.96
C GLN A 45 -12.78 -12.90 15.90
N LYS A 46 -12.50 -14.20 15.81
CA LYS A 46 -11.15 -14.76 15.64
C LYS A 46 -10.45 -14.32 14.34
N GLU A 47 -11.20 -13.94 13.31
CA GLU A 47 -10.69 -13.48 12.01
C GLU A 47 -10.66 -11.95 11.90
N ARG A 48 -11.35 -11.20 12.76
CA ARG A 48 -11.36 -9.71 12.72
C ARG A 48 -9.97 -9.11 12.91
N ILE A 49 -9.07 -9.81 13.60
CA ILE A 49 -7.67 -9.40 13.79
C ILE A 49 -6.92 -9.36 12.44
N SER A 50 -7.23 -10.27 11.51
CA SER A 50 -6.57 -10.37 10.20
C SER A 50 -7.41 -9.77 9.06
N LYS A 51 -8.74 -9.75 9.21
CA LYS A 51 -9.70 -9.14 8.28
C LYS A 51 -10.26 -7.85 8.90
N GLY A 52 -9.51 -6.77 8.72
CA GLY A 52 -9.91 -5.42 9.14
C GLY A 52 -10.77 -4.70 8.10
N ILE A 53 -10.99 -3.40 8.33
CA ILE A 53 -11.79 -2.53 7.46
C ILE A 53 -11.36 -2.56 5.98
N THR A 54 -10.06 -2.66 5.70
CA THR A 54 -9.53 -2.78 4.33
C THR A 54 -10.10 -3.99 3.59
N PHE A 55 -10.28 -5.12 4.27
CA PHE A 55 -10.87 -6.31 3.67
C PHE A 55 -12.33 -6.07 3.28
N VAL A 56 -13.11 -5.43 4.16
CA VAL A 56 -14.52 -5.07 3.91
C VAL A 56 -14.62 -4.14 2.70
N LEU A 57 -13.82 -3.07 2.65
CA LEU A 57 -13.86 -2.09 1.56
C LEU A 57 -13.46 -2.71 0.22
N LYS A 58 -12.44 -3.59 0.21
CA LYS A 58 -12.06 -4.37 -0.99
C LYS A 58 -13.19 -5.31 -1.42
N ARG A 59 -13.92 -5.90 -0.48
CA ARG A 59 -15.06 -6.79 -0.77
C ARG A 59 -16.21 -6.03 -1.41
N ILE A 60 -16.59 -4.88 -0.85
CA ILE A 60 -17.62 -4.00 -1.42
C ILE A 60 -17.21 -3.58 -2.85
N SER A 61 -15.97 -3.12 -3.02
CA SER A 61 -15.50 -2.68 -4.33
C SER A 61 -15.49 -3.83 -5.34
N SER A 62 -15.12 -5.03 -4.90
CA SER A 62 -15.12 -6.23 -5.76
C SER A 62 -16.50 -6.68 -6.22
N LEU A 63 -17.57 -6.24 -5.56
CA LEU A 63 -18.95 -6.48 -5.97
C LEU A 63 -19.41 -5.47 -7.04
N ILE A 64 -18.95 -4.23 -6.94
CA ILE A 64 -19.33 -3.16 -7.87
C ILE A 64 -18.63 -3.33 -9.21
N VAL A 65 -17.40 -3.86 -9.24
CA VAL A 65 -16.55 -3.90 -10.46
C VAL A 65 -17.05 -4.79 -11.61
N PHE A 66 -18.17 -5.50 -11.44
CA PHE A 66 -18.80 -6.24 -12.53
C PHE A 66 -19.59 -5.34 -13.50
N VAL A 67 -19.65 -4.04 -13.24
CA VAL A 67 -20.24 -3.03 -14.12
C VAL A 67 -19.20 -2.41 -15.05
N ASN A 68 -19.66 -1.62 -16.03
CA ASN A 68 -18.80 -0.86 -16.93
C ASN A 68 -17.82 0.07 -16.16
N PRO A 69 -16.52 0.14 -16.55
CA PRO A 69 -15.54 1.05 -15.93
C PRO A 69 -16.00 2.50 -15.74
N GLU A 70 -16.77 3.07 -16.66
CA GLU A 70 -17.25 4.45 -16.52
C GLU A 70 -18.25 4.60 -15.37
N ILE A 71 -19.06 3.57 -15.10
CA ILE A 71 -19.96 3.55 -13.93
C ILE A 71 -19.14 3.45 -12.64
N ILE A 72 -18.05 2.66 -12.63
CA ILE A 72 -17.12 2.56 -11.49
C ILE A 72 -16.53 3.93 -11.16
N LYS A 73 -16.05 4.65 -12.19
CA LYS A 73 -15.50 6.00 -12.05
C LYS A 73 -16.55 6.99 -11.57
N ASP A 74 -17.74 6.99 -12.16
CA ASP A 74 -18.85 7.88 -11.76
C ASP A 74 -19.22 7.70 -10.27
N ILE A 75 -19.38 6.45 -9.81
CA ILE A 75 -19.65 6.15 -8.40
C ILE A 75 -18.51 6.64 -7.50
N ALA A 76 -17.26 6.40 -7.89
CA ALA A 76 -16.11 6.84 -7.10
C ALA A 76 -16.03 8.38 -6.97
N ILE A 77 -16.31 9.11 -8.06
CA ILE A 77 -16.38 10.58 -8.06
C ILE A 77 -17.53 11.07 -7.18
N LYS A 78 -18.72 10.48 -7.31
CA LYS A 78 -19.89 10.82 -6.48
C LYS A 78 -19.60 10.61 -4.99
N ILE A 79 -18.95 9.50 -4.62
CA ILE A 79 -18.49 9.28 -3.25
C ILE A 79 -17.47 10.33 -2.84
N GLN A 80 -16.44 10.61 -3.66
CA GLN A 80 -15.42 11.62 -3.35
C GLN A 80 -15.99 13.01 -3.08
N GLN A 81 -17.00 13.42 -3.85
CA GLN A 81 -17.63 14.74 -3.72
C GLN A 81 -18.54 14.87 -2.49
N ASN A 82 -19.05 13.74 -1.98
CA ASN A 82 -20.09 13.73 -0.93
C ASN A 82 -19.62 13.11 0.39
N VAL A 83 -18.44 12.50 0.43
CA VAL A 83 -17.89 11.82 1.61
C VAL A 83 -16.55 12.45 1.98
N LYS A 84 -16.44 12.91 3.23
CA LYS A 84 -15.17 13.42 3.77
C LYS A 84 -14.11 12.32 3.77
N THR A 85 -12.85 12.71 3.57
CA THR A 85 -11.74 11.76 3.48
C THR A 85 -11.54 10.93 4.75
N ASP A 86 -11.83 11.49 5.93
CA ASP A 86 -11.74 10.79 7.22
C ASP A 86 -12.85 9.75 7.45
N ASN A 87 -13.88 9.71 6.59
CA ASN A 87 -14.87 8.65 6.62
C ASN A 87 -14.37 7.41 5.87
N MET A 88 -14.43 6.25 6.53
CA MET A 88 -14.03 4.95 5.97
C MET A 88 -14.70 4.59 4.63
N ILE A 89 -15.89 5.11 4.32
CA ILE A 89 -16.56 4.92 3.02
C ILE A 89 -15.77 5.56 1.88
N PHE A 90 -14.99 6.60 2.14
CA PHE A 90 -14.08 7.13 1.14
C PHE A 90 -13.10 6.07 0.61
N GLY A 91 -12.77 5.07 1.44
CA GLY A 91 -12.00 3.91 1.01
C GLY A 91 -12.66 3.09 -0.10
N VAL A 92 -14.00 3.08 -0.21
CA VAL A 92 -14.71 2.47 -1.37
C VAL A 92 -14.33 3.20 -2.65
N ALA A 93 -14.39 4.54 -2.68
CA ALA A 93 -13.97 5.33 -3.84
C ALA A 93 -12.51 5.04 -4.22
N ILE A 94 -11.62 4.93 -3.23
CA ILE A 94 -10.20 4.62 -3.46
C ILE A 94 -10.01 3.27 -4.16
N PHE A 95 -10.69 2.22 -3.69
CA PHE A 95 -10.56 0.90 -4.31
C PHE A 95 -11.27 0.81 -5.67
N LEU A 96 -12.39 1.52 -5.86
CA LEU A 96 -13.04 1.66 -7.17
C LEU A 96 -12.13 2.37 -8.19
N MET A 97 -11.46 3.47 -7.79
CA MET A 97 -10.46 4.13 -8.63
C MET A 97 -9.26 3.23 -8.92
N GLY A 98 -8.84 2.39 -7.97
CA GLY A 98 -7.80 1.39 -8.20
C GLY A 98 -8.20 0.35 -9.25
N GLU A 99 -9.47 -0.04 -9.28
CA GLU A 99 -10.04 -0.95 -10.27
C GLU A 99 -10.20 -0.29 -11.65
N TYR A 100 -10.75 0.93 -11.69
CA TYR A 100 -10.85 1.74 -12.91
C TYR A 100 -9.47 2.00 -13.54
N GLY A 101 -8.48 2.33 -12.71
CA GLY A 101 -7.11 2.61 -13.14
C GLY A 101 -6.40 1.41 -13.77
N LYS A 102 -6.94 0.18 -13.65
CA LYS A 102 -6.37 -0.98 -14.36
C LYS A 102 -6.37 -0.78 -15.88
N SER A 103 -7.37 -0.08 -16.42
CA SER A 103 -7.48 0.24 -17.85
C SER A 103 -7.27 1.72 -18.17
N HIS A 104 -7.35 2.61 -17.17
CA HIS A 104 -7.18 4.06 -17.33
C HIS A 104 -6.15 4.62 -16.31
N PRO A 105 -4.88 4.18 -16.36
CA PRO A 105 -3.92 4.44 -15.29
C PRO A 105 -3.67 5.93 -15.06
N THR A 106 -3.53 6.72 -16.12
CA THR A 106 -3.19 8.15 -16.02
C THR A 106 -4.31 8.99 -15.43
N GLU A 107 -5.57 8.58 -15.62
CA GLU A 107 -6.74 9.33 -15.16
C GLU A 107 -6.90 9.29 -13.63
N VAL A 108 -6.31 8.29 -12.95
CA VAL A 108 -6.46 8.14 -11.50
C VAL A 108 -5.31 8.77 -10.70
N TYR A 109 -4.25 9.23 -11.36
CA TYR A 109 -3.05 9.74 -10.68
C TYR A 109 -3.37 10.89 -9.73
N GLN A 110 -4.08 11.91 -10.21
CA GLN A 110 -4.43 13.07 -9.39
C GLN A 110 -5.27 12.68 -8.17
N PHE A 111 -6.27 11.81 -8.36
CA PHE A 111 -7.10 11.29 -7.28
C PHE A 111 -6.24 10.60 -6.19
N PHE A 112 -5.29 9.75 -6.58
CA PHE A 112 -4.43 9.05 -5.63
C PHE A 112 -3.41 9.97 -4.95
N LEU A 113 -2.91 11.01 -5.62
CA LEU A 113 -2.06 12.02 -5.00
C LEU A 113 -2.81 12.85 -3.94
N GLU A 114 -4.08 13.18 -4.20
CA GLU A 114 -4.95 13.85 -3.23
C GLU A 114 -5.23 12.97 -2.02
N ALA A 115 -5.62 11.71 -2.24
CA ALA A 115 -5.84 10.75 -1.16
C ALA A 115 -4.56 10.49 -0.34
N ALA A 116 -3.40 10.41 -0.99
CA ALA A 116 -2.09 10.28 -0.34
C ALA A 116 -1.72 11.51 0.50
N SER A 117 -2.23 12.69 0.14
CA SER A 117 -1.99 13.97 0.84
C SER A 117 -3.03 14.27 1.92
N SER A 118 -4.01 13.38 2.15
CA SER A 118 -5.07 13.55 3.16
C SER A 118 -4.49 13.81 4.56
N GLY A 119 -5.18 14.58 5.40
CA GLY A 119 -4.82 14.70 6.82
C GLY A 119 -5.07 13.41 7.62
N ASP A 120 -5.92 12.52 7.11
CA ASP A 120 -6.27 11.26 7.75
C ASP A 120 -5.32 10.12 7.38
N TRP A 121 -4.79 9.45 8.41
CA TRP A 121 -3.86 8.34 8.26
C TRP A 121 -4.46 7.15 7.51
N VAL A 122 -5.72 6.82 7.81
CA VAL A 122 -6.38 5.64 7.25
C VAL A 122 -6.55 5.80 5.73
N THR A 123 -6.90 7.01 5.29
CA THR A 123 -6.97 7.40 3.88
C THR A 123 -5.64 7.20 3.17
N LYS A 124 -4.51 7.63 3.75
CA LYS A 124 -3.18 7.42 3.16
C LYS A 124 -2.88 5.94 2.95
N GLU A 125 -3.19 5.11 3.95
CA GLU A 125 -2.99 3.66 3.90
C GLU A 125 -3.93 2.97 2.89
N PHE A 126 -5.14 3.51 2.68
CA PHE A 126 -6.02 3.07 1.60
C PHE A 126 -5.49 3.50 0.24
N ALA A 127 -5.00 4.72 0.08
CA ALA A 127 -4.48 5.25 -1.18
C ALA A 127 -3.38 4.36 -1.76
N GLN A 128 -2.34 4.05 -0.97
CA GLN A 128 -1.28 3.10 -1.38
C GLN A 128 -1.83 1.70 -1.69
N SER A 129 -2.90 1.28 -1.00
CA SER A 129 -3.44 -0.07 -1.14
C SER A 129 -4.30 -0.22 -2.39
N GLY A 130 -5.06 0.82 -2.74
CA GLY A 130 -5.83 0.90 -3.97
C GLY A 130 -4.93 1.08 -5.19
N PHE A 131 -3.91 1.94 -5.10
CA PHE A 131 -3.03 2.21 -6.25
C PHE A 131 -2.20 0.99 -6.68
N ARG A 132 -1.96 0.04 -5.76
CA ARG A 132 -1.32 -1.25 -6.10
C ARG A 132 -2.05 -2.02 -7.21
N TYR A 133 -3.36 -1.82 -7.38
CA TYR A 133 -4.14 -2.47 -8.44
C TYR A 133 -3.75 -1.96 -9.83
N VAL A 134 -3.30 -0.71 -9.91
CA VAL A 134 -2.95 0.00 -11.15
C VAL A 134 -1.57 -0.42 -11.67
N ILE A 135 -0.63 -0.76 -10.79
CA ILE A 135 0.78 -0.96 -11.16
C ILE A 135 0.96 -2.16 -12.10
N LYS A 136 0.49 -3.35 -11.70
CA LYS A 136 0.83 -4.58 -12.42
C LYS A 136 0.34 -4.59 -13.88
N PRO A 137 -0.88 -4.11 -14.20
CA PRO A 137 -1.34 -4.02 -15.58
C PRO A 137 -0.61 -2.94 -16.40
N ASN A 138 -0.15 -1.86 -15.77
CA ASN A 138 0.38 -0.65 -16.45
C ASN A 138 1.80 -0.32 -15.99
N LYS A 139 2.72 -1.28 -16.08
CA LYS A 139 4.04 -1.17 -15.42
C LYS A 139 4.85 0.01 -15.94
N ASP A 140 4.88 0.24 -17.24
CA ASP A 140 5.79 1.22 -17.83
C ASP A 140 5.31 2.65 -17.57
N GLU A 141 4.00 2.89 -17.73
CA GLU A 141 3.35 4.16 -17.43
C GLU A 141 3.45 4.49 -15.93
N VAL A 142 3.10 3.52 -15.07
CA VAL A 142 3.12 3.72 -13.62
C VAL A 142 4.55 3.82 -13.08
N TYR A 143 5.52 3.16 -13.72
CA TYR A 143 6.94 3.32 -13.36
C TYR A 143 7.37 4.78 -13.48
N SER A 144 7.10 5.41 -14.63
CA SER A 144 7.45 6.81 -14.88
C SER A 144 6.81 7.73 -13.83
N PHE A 145 5.51 7.53 -13.55
CA PHE A 145 4.78 8.30 -12.54
C PHE A 145 5.40 8.15 -11.13
N LEU A 146 5.67 6.92 -10.69
CA LEU A 146 6.25 6.67 -9.36
C LEU A 146 7.71 7.15 -9.27
N LEU A 147 8.48 7.05 -10.36
CA LEU A 147 9.85 7.54 -10.43
C LEU A 147 9.90 9.05 -10.26
N GLU A 148 9.04 9.79 -10.96
CA GLU A 148 8.92 11.25 -10.82
C GLU A 148 8.49 11.61 -9.38
N ASN A 149 7.42 10.99 -8.88
CA ASN A 149 6.86 11.32 -7.58
C ASN A 149 7.74 10.90 -6.39
N SER A 150 8.70 9.99 -6.58
CA SER A 150 9.73 9.70 -5.59
C SER A 150 10.61 10.91 -5.25
N LYS A 151 10.62 11.93 -6.11
CA LYS A 151 11.35 13.19 -5.94
C LYS A 151 10.46 14.37 -5.56
N SER A 152 9.16 14.14 -5.33
CA SER A 152 8.21 15.20 -4.96
C SER A 152 8.67 15.97 -3.72
N ASP A 153 8.42 17.27 -3.65
CA ASP A 153 8.71 18.07 -2.45
C ASP A 153 7.86 17.65 -1.24
N LYS A 154 6.69 17.05 -1.49
CA LYS A 154 5.74 16.60 -0.46
C LYS A 154 6.16 15.23 0.11
N SER A 155 6.44 15.18 1.42
CA SER A 155 6.84 13.93 2.09
C SER A 155 5.76 12.85 2.07
N ASP A 156 4.50 13.24 2.02
CA ASP A 156 3.37 12.32 1.92
C ASP A 156 3.34 11.57 0.59
N ILE A 157 3.63 12.28 -0.51
CA ILE A 157 3.72 11.68 -1.84
C ILE A 157 4.90 10.73 -1.94
N ARG A 158 6.07 11.11 -1.43
CA ARG A 158 7.24 10.22 -1.39
C ARG A 158 6.97 8.95 -0.56
N ARG A 159 6.23 9.07 0.55
CA ARG A 159 5.82 7.90 1.32
C ARG A 159 4.86 7.03 0.52
N PHE A 160 3.86 7.63 -0.10
CA PHE A 160 2.91 6.92 -0.95
C PHE A 160 3.65 6.08 -2.01
N VAL A 161 4.67 6.64 -2.65
CA VAL A 161 5.55 5.89 -3.57
C VAL A 161 6.21 4.71 -2.86
N GLY A 162 6.92 4.96 -1.76
CA GLY A 162 7.67 3.91 -1.06
C GLY A 162 6.81 2.76 -0.51
N GLU A 163 5.64 3.06 0.02
CA GLU A 163 4.70 2.05 0.53
C GLU A 163 3.92 1.33 -0.59
N THR A 164 3.59 2.03 -1.69
CA THR A 164 2.92 1.39 -2.84
C THR A 164 3.84 0.35 -3.46
N LEU A 165 5.14 0.62 -3.57
CA LEU A 165 6.15 -0.27 -4.13
C LEU A 165 6.46 -1.52 -3.28
N ARG A 166 5.83 -1.71 -2.11
CA ARG A 166 6.15 -2.86 -1.25
C ARG A 166 5.70 -4.17 -1.92
N PRO A 167 6.50 -5.25 -1.87
CA PRO A 167 6.20 -6.51 -2.54
C PRO A 167 5.17 -7.36 -1.75
N VAL A 168 4.01 -6.77 -1.45
CA VAL A 168 2.86 -7.42 -0.81
C VAL A 168 2.05 -8.23 -1.83
N VAL A 169 0.88 -8.76 -1.48
CA VAL A 169 0.10 -9.68 -2.34
C VAL A 169 -0.08 -9.16 -3.77
N GLU A 170 -0.51 -7.92 -3.94
CA GLU A 170 -0.73 -7.28 -5.25
C GLU A 170 0.57 -7.11 -6.05
N ASN A 171 1.68 -6.86 -5.36
CA ASN A 171 2.99 -6.52 -5.91
C ASN A 171 4.05 -7.62 -5.75
N ASN A 172 3.66 -8.85 -5.39
CA ASN A 172 4.57 -9.99 -5.18
C ASN A 172 5.37 -10.34 -6.44
N TRP A 173 4.94 -9.89 -7.62
CA TRP A 173 5.72 -10.00 -8.86
C TRP A 173 7.06 -9.23 -8.80
N MET A 174 7.18 -8.20 -7.96
CA MET A 174 8.43 -7.45 -7.75
C MET A 174 9.55 -8.30 -7.14
N PHE A 175 9.24 -9.44 -6.48
CA PHE A 175 10.31 -10.37 -6.09
C PHE A 175 11.00 -11.03 -7.30
N LYS A 176 10.30 -11.12 -8.45
CA LYS A 176 10.88 -11.63 -9.70
C LYS A 176 11.53 -10.53 -10.54
N ASN A 177 11.17 -9.28 -10.30
CA ASN A 177 11.73 -8.10 -10.95
C ASN A 177 11.98 -7.00 -9.90
N PRO A 178 12.98 -7.16 -9.02
CA PRO A 178 13.22 -6.24 -7.91
C PRO A 178 13.71 -4.87 -8.38
N ASP A 179 14.31 -4.79 -9.57
CA ASP A 179 14.82 -3.54 -10.13
C ASP A 179 13.71 -2.50 -10.34
N TYR A 180 12.47 -2.95 -10.59
CA TYR A 180 11.31 -2.06 -10.70
C TYR A 180 11.15 -1.18 -9.45
N SER A 181 11.14 -1.78 -8.25
CA SER A 181 11.01 -1.01 -7.02
C SER A 181 12.33 -0.39 -6.58
N LEU A 182 13.44 -1.12 -6.70
CA LEU A 182 14.75 -0.64 -6.24
C LEU A 182 15.21 0.62 -6.99
N SER A 183 15.04 0.68 -8.31
CA SER A 183 15.45 1.85 -9.10
C SER A 183 14.70 3.13 -8.69
N ILE A 184 13.42 3.04 -8.34
CA ILE A 184 12.64 4.17 -7.82
C ILE A 184 13.08 4.54 -6.40
N LEU A 185 13.23 3.53 -5.52
CA LEU A 185 13.61 3.75 -4.12
C LEU A 185 14.99 4.40 -3.95
N LYS A 186 15.90 4.21 -4.92
CA LYS A 186 17.24 4.85 -4.92
C LYS A 186 17.16 6.37 -4.77
N ASN A 187 16.14 7.03 -5.34
CA ASN A 187 15.94 8.47 -5.17
C ASN A 187 15.71 8.90 -3.71
N MET A 188 15.30 7.96 -2.86
CA MET A 188 14.95 8.18 -1.45
C MET A 188 15.95 7.57 -0.47
N PHE A 189 17.12 7.11 -0.94
CA PHE A 189 18.15 6.50 -0.08
C PHE A 189 18.78 7.49 0.91
N ARG A 190 18.64 8.80 0.67
CA ARG A 190 19.04 9.88 1.59
C ARG A 190 17.83 10.63 2.17
N GLU A 191 16.65 9.99 2.20
CA GLU A 191 15.40 10.62 2.61
C GLU A 191 15.51 11.28 3.99
N LYS A 192 15.28 12.60 4.02
CA LYS A 192 15.46 13.41 5.23
C LYS A 192 14.27 13.34 6.18
N LYS A 193 13.07 13.02 5.67
CA LYS A 193 11.83 12.98 6.46
C LYS A 193 11.57 11.55 6.94
N ASP A 194 11.38 11.39 8.24
CA ASP A 194 11.16 10.09 8.89
C ASP A 194 10.03 9.28 8.27
N PHE A 195 8.99 9.99 7.84
CA PHE A 195 7.75 9.39 7.35
C PHE A 195 7.93 8.59 6.04
N PRO A 196 8.43 9.18 4.93
CA PRO A 196 8.84 8.42 3.75
C PRO A 196 10.05 7.53 3.99
N ARG A 197 11.02 7.91 4.84
CA ARG A 197 12.22 7.10 5.11
C ARG A 197 11.86 5.72 5.67
N THR A 198 10.86 5.69 6.56
CA THR A 198 10.27 4.47 7.12
C THR A 198 9.78 3.51 6.03
N SER A 199 9.16 4.03 4.97
CA SER A 199 8.63 3.22 3.87
C SER A 199 9.75 2.58 3.04
N VAL A 200 10.87 3.29 2.79
CA VAL A 200 12.04 2.74 2.09
C VAL A 200 12.61 1.54 2.84
N GLY A 201 12.89 1.71 4.14
CA GLY A 201 13.44 0.63 4.94
C GLY A 201 12.48 -0.56 5.07
N ASN A 202 11.17 -0.30 5.16
CA ASN A 202 10.17 -1.37 5.16
C ASN A 202 10.16 -2.14 3.84
N ASN A 203 10.24 -1.44 2.71
CA ASN A 203 10.25 -2.03 1.39
C ASN A 203 11.47 -2.95 1.19
N LEU A 204 12.67 -2.44 1.51
CA LEU A 204 13.91 -3.23 1.47
C LEU A 204 13.83 -4.45 2.41
N SER A 205 13.29 -4.27 3.62
CA SER A 205 13.09 -5.38 4.57
C SER A 205 12.09 -6.42 4.06
N ASP A 206 11.09 -6.01 3.30
CA ASP A 206 10.12 -6.92 2.71
C ASP A 206 10.72 -7.71 1.54
N LEU A 207 11.50 -7.05 0.68
CA LEU A 207 12.27 -7.70 -0.40
C LEU A 207 13.26 -8.72 0.17
N SER A 208 13.89 -8.40 1.30
CA SER A 208 14.92 -9.25 1.93
C SER A 208 14.40 -10.63 2.36
N ARG A 209 13.08 -10.82 2.47
CA ARG A 209 12.49 -12.12 2.83
C ARG A 209 12.69 -13.19 1.76
N LYS A 210 12.84 -12.79 0.50
CA LYS A 210 13.07 -13.72 -0.64
C LYS A 210 14.36 -13.42 -1.41
N LEU A 211 14.90 -12.22 -1.27
CA LEU A 211 16.11 -11.77 -1.96
C LEU A 211 17.18 -11.29 -0.95
N PRO A 212 17.60 -12.13 0.01
CA PRO A 212 18.45 -11.69 1.12
C PRO A 212 19.81 -11.18 0.65
N ASP A 213 20.49 -11.85 -0.29
CA ASP A 213 21.81 -11.43 -0.74
C ASP A 213 21.78 -10.12 -1.53
N LEU A 214 20.77 -9.92 -2.37
CA LEU A 214 20.54 -8.66 -3.07
C LEU A 214 20.39 -7.51 -2.07
N ILE A 215 19.54 -7.69 -1.05
CA ILE A 215 19.31 -6.63 -0.07
C ILE A 215 20.52 -6.43 0.85
N LEU A 216 21.30 -7.47 1.18
CA LEU A 216 22.57 -7.30 1.88
C LEU A 216 23.57 -6.45 1.07
N GLY A 217 23.57 -6.58 -0.28
CA GLY A 217 24.30 -5.67 -1.17
C GLY A 217 23.84 -4.23 -1.03
N VAL A 218 22.52 -3.98 -1.12
CA VAL A 218 21.93 -2.64 -0.94
C VAL A 218 22.24 -2.05 0.44
N VAL A 219 22.22 -2.86 1.49
CA VAL A 219 22.57 -2.43 2.86
C VAL A 219 24.03 -1.98 2.92
N LYS A 220 24.96 -2.73 2.30
CA LYS A 220 26.37 -2.32 2.21
C LYS A 220 26.52 -0.98 1.51
N ASP A 221 25.83 -0.80 0.38
CA ASP A 221 25.87 0.46 -0.37
C ASP A 221 25.37 1.62 0.50
N LEU A 222 24.22 1.45 1.19
CA LEU A 222 23.63 2.47 2.07
C LEU A 222 24.56 2.84 3.24
N VAL A 223 25.23 1.86 3.86
CA VAL A 223 26.23 2.12 4.91
C VAL A 223 27.42 2.89 4.33
N GLY A 224 27.88 2.50 3.13
CA GLY A 224 28.99 3.16 2.42
C GLY A 224 28.68 4.58 1.93
N MET A 225 27.42 5.02 1.94
CA MET A 225 27.06 6.40 1.62
C MET A 225 27.47 7.40 2.72
N GLU A 226 27.86 6.92 3.91
CA GLU A 226 28.30 7.72 5.07
C GLU A 226 27.30 8.83 5.47
N ASP A 227 26.01 8.56 5.26
CA ASP A 227 24.91 9.47 5.59
C ASP A 227 24.00 8.85 6.66
N LYS A 228 23.66 9.63 7.68
CA LYS A 228 22.85 9.17 8.82
C LYS A 228 21.48 8.64 8.40
N ASN A 229 20.88 9.21 7.35
CA ASN A 229 19.56 8.77 6.89
C ASN A 229 19.67 7.46 6.11
N SER A 230 20.71 7.33 5.29
CA SER A 230 21.06 6.10 4.56
C SER A 230 21.34 4.96 5.53
N TYR A 231 22.16 5.21 6.56
CA TYR A 231 22.44 4.23 7.62
C TYR A 231 21.16 3.82 8.35
N TRP A 232 20.27 4.77 8.67
CA TRP A 232 18.98 4.44 9.29
C TRP A 232 18.12 3.53 8.40
N ILE A 233 18.10 3.77 7.08
CA ILE A 233 17.41 2.90 6.11
C ILE A 233 18.06 1.51 6.10
N ALA A 234 19.39 1.44 6.06
CA ALA A 234 20.16 0.19 6.09
C ALA A 234 19.81 -0.64 7.34
N TYR A 235 19.87 -0.01 8.52
CA TYR A 235 19.51 -0.63 9.79
C TYR A 235 18.07 -1.16 9.76
N ARG A 236 17.11 -0.37 9.25
CA ARG A 236 15.70 -0.79 9.15
C ARG A 236 15.51 -1.92 8.13
N ALA A 237 16.24 -1.96 7.02
CA ALA A 237 16.16 -3.02 6.03
C ALA A 237 16.52 -4.40 6.65
N CYS A 238 17.47 -4.42 7.59
CA CYS A 238 17.99 -5.63 8.21
C CYS A 238 17.04 -6.40 9.15
N ARG A 239 15.83 -5.90 9.45
CA ARG A 239 14.92 -6.50 10.44
C ARG A 239 14.55 -7.97 10.19
N ASN A 240 14.52 -8.38 8.92
CA ASN A 240 14.32 -9.79 8.57
C ASN A 240 15.64 -10.52 8.31
N LEU A 241 16.65 -9.82 7.81
CA LEU A 241 17.99 -10.37 7.56
C LEU A 241 18.67 -10.82 8.86
N VAL A 242 18.60 -10.04 9.94
CA VAL A 242 19.28 -10.33 11.22
C VAL A 242 18.84 -11.66 11.83
N LYS A 243 17.60 -12.09 11.56
CA LYS A 243 17.06 -13.37 12.06
C LYS A 243 17.71 -14.57 11.38
N GLN A 244 18.21 -14.40 10.16
CA GLN A 244 18.83 -15.44 9.34
C GLN A 244 20.35 -15.33 9.32
N PHE A 245 20.88 -14.10 9.34
CA PHE A 245 22.30 -13.79 9.18
C PHE A 245 22.76 -12.74 10.21
N PRO A 246 22.68 -13.03 11.53
CA PRO A 246 22.94 -12.04 12.58
C PRO A 246 24.35 -11.45 12.51
N LEU A 247 25.40 -12.30 12.44
CA LEU A 247 26.79 -11.85 12.33
C LEU A 247 27.03 -11.01 11.06
N LYS A 248 26.59 -11.49 9.89
CA LYS A 248 26.75 -10.77 8.61
C LYS A 248 26.08 -9.40 8.64
N VAL A 249 24.91 -9.27 9.27
CA VAL A 249 24.23 -7.98 9.46
C VAL A 249 25.04 -7.06 10.37
N MET A 250 25.51 -7.58 11.51
CA MET A 250 26.31 -6.82 12.48
C MET A 250 27.65 -6.36 11.87
N ASP A 251 28.29 -7.17 11.04
CA ASP A 251 29.52 -6.82 10.32
C ASP A 251 29.29 -5.69 9.32
N ILE A 252 28.23 -5.78 8.52
CA ILE A 252 27.89 -4.73 7.53
C ILE A 252 27.53 -3.42 8.23
N LEU A 253 26.74 -3.49 9.30
CA LEU A 253 26.33 -2.31 10.07
C LEU A 253 27.43 -1.77 10.99
N LYS A 254 28.53 -2.52 11.20
CA LYS A 254 29.62 -2.19 12.12
C LYS A 254 29.12 -1.97 13.56
N VAL A 255 28.30 -2.90 14.04
CA VAL A 255 27.74 -2.89 15.40
C VAL A 255 27.96 -4.23 16.09
N ASP A 256 27.89 -4.23 17.42
CA ASP A 256 27.94 -5.45 18.25
C ASP A 256 26.57 -5.91 18.75
N GLU A 257 25.55 -5.07 18.58
CA GLU A 257 24.17 -5.38 18.95
C GLU A 257 23.19 -4.88 17.89
N TYR A 258 22.09 -5.62 17.73
CA TYR A 258 20.97 -5.24 16.88
C TYR A 258 19.65 -5.41 17.63
N HIS A 259 18.90 -4.32 17.74
CA HIS A 259 17.61 -4.26 18.41
C HIS A 259 16.46 -4.16 17.40
N TYR A 260 15.47 -5.05 17.53
CA TYR A 260 14.22 -4.98 16.77
C TYR A 260 13.02 -5.47 17.58
N LYS A 261 12.15 -4.51 17.93
CA LYS A 261 11.00 -4.71 18.83
C LYS A 261 11.48 -5.27 20.17
N ASP A 262 10.97 -6.43 20.55
CA ASP A 262 11.24 -7.21 21.75
C ASP A 262 12.44 -8.15 21.60
N ARG A 263 13.13 -8.13 20.45
CA ARG A 263 14.29 -8.98 20.19
C ARG A 263 15.58 -8.20 20.13
N ASN A 264 16.57 -8.69 20.87
CA ASN A 264 17.94 -8.21 20.90
C ASN A 264 18.86 -9.32 20.40
N PHE A 265 19.79 -8.97 19.52
CA PHE A 265 20.82 -9.86 19.01
C PHE A 265 22.16 -9.28 19.43
N TYR A 266 22.98 -10.04 20.15
CA TYR A 266 24.33 -9.61 20.53
C TYR A 266 25.36 -10.46 19.80
N ARG A 267 26.44 -9.84 19.31
CA ARG A 267 27.53 -10.53 18.61
C ARG A 267 28.11 -11.69 19.42
N LYS A 268 28.25 -11.49 20.74
CA LYS A 268 28.74 -12.50 21.69
C LYS A 268 27.89 -13.77 21.75
N ASP A 269 26.63 -13.74 21.31
CA ASP A 269 25.74 -14.90 21.33
C ASP A 269 26.00 -15.85 20.14
N PHE A 270 26.90 -15.47 19.21
CA PHE A 270 27.20 -16.20 17.97
C PHE A 270 28.70 -16.52 17.78
N LEU A 271 29.54 -16.24 18.78
CA LEU A 271 30.97 -16.56 18.81
C LEU A 271 31.21 -17.72 19.78
#